data_AF-A0A3M1GFW1-F1
#
_entry.id   AF-A0A3M1GFW1-F1
#
_cell.length_a   1.000
_cell.length_b   1.000
_cell.length_c   1.000
_cell.angle_alpha   90.00
_cell.angle_beta   90.00
_cell.angle_gamma   90.00
#
_symmetry.space_group_name_H-M   'P 1'
#
loop_
_entity.id
_entity.type
_entity.pdbx_description
1 polymer ?
#
loop_
_entity_poly.entity_id
_entity_poly.type
_entity_poly.pdbx_seq_one_letter_code
_entity_poly.pdbx_strand_id
1 'polypeptide(L)' 'MVSLKDRFEELLEESVKTHGHLCPGQVLGVRMALYGLDLIGIMDPKGADRKKLYLFVEIDRCAT' A
#
# COMPACT_ATOMS: atom_id res chain seq x y z
N MET A 1 -7.91 18.73 -0.28
CA MET A 1 -7.84 17.41 -0.94
C MET A 1 -6.69 16.68 -0.27
N VAL A 2 -6.95 15.58 0.43
CA VAL A 2 -5.93 14.87 1.23
C VAL A 2 -5.11 13.97 0.30
N SER A 3 -3.78 14.02 0.37
CA SER A 3 -2.89 13.19 -0.45
C SER A 3 -2.94 11.74 0.02
N LEU A 4 -2.74 10.77 -0.88
CA LEU A 4 -2.57 9.35 -0.52
C LEU A 4 -1.47 9.17 0.53
N LYS A 5 -0.40 9.98 0.47
CA LYS A 5 0.69 9.98 1.46
C LYS A 5 0.23 10.35 2.87
N ASP A 6 -0.79 11.19 3.00
CA ASP A 6 -1.31 11.63 4.30
C ASP A 6 -2.13 10.53 5.00
N ARG A 7 -2.46 9.44 4.27
CA ARG A 7 -3.22 8.29 4.78
C ARG A 7 -2.35 7.14 5.27
N PHE A 8 -1.05 7.37 5.49
CA PHE A 8 -0.10 6.32 5.90
C PHE A 8 -0.59 5.52 7.12
N GLU A 9 -0.98 6.20 8.20
CA GLU A 9 -1.40 5.53 9.45
C GLU A 9 -2.66 4.68 9.24
N GLU A 10 -3.65 5.20 8.50
CA GLU A 10 -4.88 4.46 8.19
C GLU A 10 -4.61 3.19 7.36
N LEU A 11 -3.75 3.29 6.36
CA LEU A 11 -3.37 2.16 5.50
C LEU A 11 -2.50 1.15 6.26
N LEU A 12 -1.65 1.62 7.18
CA LEU A 12 -0.89 0.74 8.06
C LEU A 12 -1.83 -0.01 9.01
N GLU A 13 -2.81 0.67 9.62
CA GLU A 13 -3.83 0.02 10.44
C GLU A 13 -4.63 -1.03 9.65
N GLU A 14 -5.01 -0.75 8.40
CA GLU A 14 -5.67 -1.72 7.52
C GLU A 14 -4.77 -2.94 7.29
N SER A 15 -3.49 -2.71 6.97
CA SER A 15 -2.51 -3.79 6.80
C SER A 15 -2.32 -4.63 8.06
N VAL A 16 -2.31 -4.01 9.25
CA VAL A 16 -2.22 -4.70 10.54
C VAL A 16 -3.45 -5.55 10.81
N LYS A 17 -4.65 -5.05 10.51
CA LYS A 17 -5.90 -5.79 10.68
C LYS A 17 -5.93 -7.05 9.80
N THR A 18 -5.44 -6.96 8.56
CA THR A 18 -5.38 -8.11 7.65
C THR A 18 -4.33 -9.14 8.09
N HIS A 19 -3.16 -8.69 8.53
CA HIS A 19 -2.04 -9.57 8.90
C HIS A 19 -2.09 -10.11 10.35
N GLY A 20 -2.91 -9.50 11.22
CA GLY A 20 -3.10 -9.90 12.62
C GLY A 20 -2.04 -9.39 13.61
N HIS A 21 -0.97 -8.74 13.12
CA HIS A 21 0.02 -8.09 13.97
C HIS A 21 0.75 -6.96 13.23
N LEU A 22 1.49 -6.14 13.97
CA LEU A 22 2.39 -5.14 13.42
C LEU A 22 3.80 -5.70 13.26
N CYS A 23 4.38 -5.58 12.07
CA CYS A 23 5.75 -5.94 11.77
C CYS A 23 6.44 -4.87 10.89
N PRO A 24 7.78 -4.79 10.87
CA PRO A 24 8.50 -3.83 10.02
C PRO A 24 8.22 -3.99 8.52
N GLY A 25 7.84 -5.19 8.07
CA GLY A 25 7.50 -5.48 6.68
C GLY A 25 6.27 -4.70 6.20
N GLN A 26 5.26 -4.52 7.05
CA GLN A 26 4.06 -3.75 6.70
C GLN A 26 4.35 -2.26 6.59
N VAL A 27 5.13 -1.72 7.53
CA VAL A 27 5.56 -0.31 7.49
C VAL A 27 6.28 -0.01 6.18
N LEU A 28 7.21 -0.89 5.79
CA LEU A 28 7.93 -0.77 4.52
C LEU A 28 6.98 -0.91 3.33
N GLY A 29 6.14 -1.94 3.31
CA GLY A 29 5.21 -2.22 2.21
C GLY A 29 4.22 -1.08 1.96
N VAL A 30 3.62 -0.51 3.00
CA VAL A 30 2.68 0.62 2.89
C VAL A 30 3.39 1.85 2.32
N ARG A 31 4.60 2.17 2.81
CA ARG A 31 5.41 3.28 2.28
C ARG A 31 5.78 3.08 0.81
N MET A 32 6.22 1.86 0.46
CA MET A 32 6.56 1.50 -0.92
C MET A 32 5.34 1.61 -1.84
N ALA A 33 4.17 1.14 -1.41
CA ALA A 33 2.94 1.25 -2.20
C ALA A 33 2.56 2.72 -2.43
N LEU A 34 2.53 3.54 -1.38
CA LEU A 34 2.23 4.98 -1.49
C LEU A 34 3.19 5.71 -2.41
N TYR A 35 4.49 5.43 -2.28
CA TYR A 35 5.52 6.05 -3.12
C TYR A 35 5.45 5.57 -4.58
N GLY A 36 5.26 4.27 -4.79
CA GLY A 36 5.16 3.67 -6.11
C GLY A 36 3.95 4.19 -6.89
N LEU A 37 2.78 4.28 -6.24
CA LEU A 37 1.56 4.82 -6.85
C LEU A 37 1.73 6.28 -7.30
N ASP A 38 2.39 7.10 -6.48
CA ASP A 38 2.73 8.50 -6.80
C ASP A 38 3.66 8.60 -8.02
N LEU A 39 4.70 7.75 -8.08
CA LEU A 39 5.65 7.72 -9.20
C LEU A 39 5.01 7.36 -10.55
N ILE A 40 3.97 6.52 -10.54
CA ILE A 40 3.31 6.05 -11.76
C ILE A 40 1.98 6.77 -12.04
N GLY A 41 1.60 7.75 -11.22
CA GLY A 41 0.42 8.58 -11.42
C GLY A 41 -0.92 7.84 -11.19
N ILE A 42 -0.95 6.82 -10.32
CA ILE A 42 -2.19 6.16 -9.90
C ILE A 42 -2.74 6.83 -8.65
N MET A 43 -3.95 7.37 -8.73
CA MET A 43 -4.55 8.20 -7.69
C MET A 43 -5.65 7.46 -6.92
N ASP A 44 -6.34 6.51 -7.56
CA ASP A 44 -7.40 5.72 -6.95
C ASP A 44 -7.27 4.23 -7.27
N PRO A 45 -6.28 3.54 -6.68
CA PRO A 45 -5.98 2.14 -6.98
C PRO A 45 -7.09 1.16 -6.57
N LYS A 46 -7.99 1.56 -5.66
CA LYS A 46 -9.15 0.75 -5.25
C LYS A 46 -10.44 1.10 -6.03
N GLY A 47 -10.49 2.23 -6.74
CA GLY A 47 -11.67 2.69 -7.49
C GLY A 47 -11.44 2.88 -8.98
N ALA A 48 -11.28 4.13 -9.43
CA ALA A 48 -11.21 4.50 -10.85
C ALA A 48 -10.01 3.90 -11.59
N ASP A 49 -8.88 3.69 -10.90
CA ASP A 49 -7.65 3.15 -11.48
C ASP A 49 -7.45 1.65 -11.23
N ARG A 50 -8.42 0.96 -10.62
CA ARG A 50 -8.27 -0.45 -10.17
C ARG A 50 -7.83 -1.46 -11.24
N LYS A 51 -8.01 -1.15 -12.52
CA LYS A 51 -7.60 -2.00 -13.66
C LYS A 51 -6.27 -1.59 -14.31
N LYS A 52 -5.62 -0.54 -13.80
CA LYS A 52 -4.37 0.03 -14.33
C LYS A 52 -3.13 -0.41 -13.54
N LEU A 53 -3.31 -1.26 -12.53
CA LEU A 53 -2.28 -1.64 -11.57
C LEU A 53 -1.98 -3.14 -11.69
N TYR A 54 -0.70 -3.46 -11.90
CA TYR A 54 -0.12 -4.81 -11.74
C TYR A 54 1.04 -4.69 -10.75
N LEU A 55 1.16 -5.65 -9.83
CA LEU A 55 2.27 -5.73 -8.87
C LEU A 55 3.06 -7.02 -9.11
N PHE A 56 4.38 -6.90 -9.02
CA PHE A 56 5.29 -8.02 -8.91
C PHE A 56 5.87 -8.01 -7.49
N VAL A 57 5.81 -9.15 -6.81
CA VAL A 57 6.38 -9.33 -5.47
C VAL A 57 7.57 -10.28 -5.60
N GLU A 58 8.77 -9.75 -5.39
CA GLU A 58 10.01 -10.52 -5.54
C GLU A 58 10.35 -11.34 -4.29
N ILE A 59 9.80 -10.98 -3.13
CA ILE A 59 10.05 -11.65 -1.85
C ILE A 59 8.74 -11.78 -1.07
N ASP A 60 8.38 -13.01 -0.74
CA ASP A 60 7.24 -13.32 0.13
C ASP A 60 7.66 -13.32 1.60
N ARG A 61 7.79 -12.13 2.18
CA ARG A 61 8.17 -11.97 3.60
C ARG A 61 6.95 -11.91 4.52
N CYS A 62 5.91 -11.20 4.09
CA CYS A 62 4.74 -10.85 4.92
C CYS A 62 3.43 -10.91 4.13
N ALA A 63 3.43 -11.43 2.89
CA ALA A 63 2.21 -11.49 2.10
C ALA A 63 1.39 -12.71 2.56
N THR A 64 0.31 -12.44 3.28
CA THR A 64 -0.65 -13.45 3.76
C THR A 64 -2.05 -12.89 3.63
#